data_AF-A0AAE3W942-F1
#
_entry.id   AF-A0AAE3W942-F1
#
_cell.length_a   1.000
_cell.length_b   1.000
_cell.length_c   1.000
_cell.angle_alpha   90.00
_cell.angle_beta   90.00
_cell.angle_gamma   90.00
#
_symmetry.space_group_name_H-M   'P 1'
#
loop_
_entity.id
_entity.type
_entity.pdbx_description
1 polymer ?
#
loop_
_entity_poly.entity_id
_entity_poly.type
_entity_poly.pdbx_seq_one_letter_code
_entity_poly.pdbx_strand_id
1 'polypeptide(L)'
;MTAVAFDISALTAYQRGTYDRLAPIAVVCPQCGSRPGSYCKSKSGYNVPFHKVRKDAVASWSYDERIAAVAQVRAEQAETRRRAVEQMAQPLTVAQQRTRATVSALVKQAYAEADARLDAEGAAAQAAADAFNETAPVGTLVRYWRGVRSGPASGVGRISHPASVLGGHSAVAWISGCSGAVGLTHVEVLDRAGLVEETAAALVVAL
;
A
#
# COMPACT_ATOMS: atom_id res chain seq x y z
N MET A 1 -48.66 -21.53 0.93
CA MET A 1 -47.19 -21.60 0.75
C MET A 1 -46.95 -21.97 -0.70
N THR A 2 -46.67 -20.99 -1.54
CA THR A 2 -46.49 -21.17 -2.99
C THR A 2 -45.04 -21.54 -3.26
N ALA A 3 -44.79 -22.73 -3.81
CA ALA A 3 -43.45 -23.13 -4.21
C ALA A 3 -42.97 -22.21 -5.35
N VAL A 4 -41.90 -21.46 -5.11
CA VAL A 4 -41.24 -20.68 -6.15
C VAL A 4 -40.56 -21.69 -7.08
N ALA A 5 -41.13 -21.90 -8.25
CA ALA A 5 -40.49 -22.69 -9.30
C ALA A 5 -39.20 -21.96 -9.72
N PHE A 6 -38.05 -22.48 -9.31
CA PHE A 6 -36.76 -22.00 -9.77
C PHE A 6 -36.65 -22.26 -11.27
N ASP A 7 -36.49 -21.21 -12.07
CA ASP A 7 -36.26 -21.36 -13.50
C ASP A 7 -34.88 -21.98 -13.74
N ILE A 8 -34.87 -23.29 -13.95
CA ILE A 8 -33.69 -24.09 -14.27
C ILE A 8 -33.04 -23.55 -15.55
N SER A 9 -33.79 -22.92 -16.46
CA SER A 9 -33.27 -22.37 -17.72
C SER A 9 -32.38 -21.15 -17.48
N ALA A 10 -32.79 -20.24 -16.59
CA ALA A 10 -31.99 -19.07 -16.20
C ALA A 10 -30.71 -19.47 -15.45
N LEU A 11 -30.79 -20.46 -14.55
CA LEU A 11 -29.61 -21.00 -13.86
C LEU A 11 -28.64 -21.65 -14.85
N THR A 12 -29.16 -22.40 -15.83
CA THR A 12 -28.37 -23.07 -16.86
C THR A 12 -27.72 -22.07 -17.82
N ALA A 13 -28.41 -20.99 -18.20
CA ALA A 13 -27.86 -19.91 -19.03
C ALA A 13 -26.78 -19.09 -18.30
N TYR A 14 -27.01 -18.76 -17.03
CA TYR A 14 -26.02 -18.11 -16.18
C TYR A 14 -24.77 -18.99 -16.00
N GLN A 15 -24.98 -20.27 -15.76
CA GLN A 15 -23.92 -21.26 -15.70
C GLN A 15 -23.14 -21.32 -17.02
N ARG A 16 -23.79 -21.43 -18.19
CA ARG A 16 -23.12 -21.43 -19.51
C ARG A 16 -22.25 -20.18 -19.72
N GLY A 17 -22.76 -18.98 -19.45
CA GLY A 17 -22.00 -17.73 -19.60
C GLY A 17 -20.84 -17.57 -18.61
N THR A 18 -20.92 -18.24 -17.46
CA THR A 18 -19.84 -18.28 -16.46
C THR A 18 -18.83 -19.39 -16.77
N TYR A 19 -19.26 -20.53 -17.34
CA TYR A 19 -18.41 -21.68 -17.65
C TYR A 19 -17.52 -21.45 -18.87
N ASP A 20 -17.97 -20.71 -19.89
CA ASP A 20 -17.10 -20.24 -20.99
C ASP A 20 -15.99 -19.29 -20.49
N ARG A 21 -16.24 -18.62 -19.35
CA ARG A 21 -15.22 -17.84 -18.65
C ARG A 21 -14.37 -18.72 -17.74
N LEU A 22 -14.85 -19.81 -17.17
CA LEU A 22 -14.06 -20.64 -16.24
C LEU A 22 -13.22 -21.74 -16.92
N ALA A 23 -13.49 -22.13 -18.16
CA ALA A 23 -12.67 -23.14 -18.85
C ALA A 23 -11.17 -22.80 -18.95
N PRO A 24 -10.74 -21.55 -19.19
CA PRO A 24 -9.31 -21.21 -19.26
C PRO A 24 -8.56 -21.41 -17.93
N ILE A 25 -9.24 -21.42 -16.77
CA ILE A 25 -8.56 -21.71 -15.50
C ILE A 25 -8.35 -23.22 -15.28
N ALA A 26 -8.86 -24.09 -16.16
CA ALA A 26 -8.67 -25.54 -16.04
C ALA A 26 -7.31 -26.05 -16.58
N VAL A 27 -6.52 -25.20 -17.24
CA VAL A 27 -5.24 -25.57 -17.85
C VAL A 27 -4.06 -24.81 -17.23
N VAL A 28 -2.90 -25.46 -17.17
CA VAL A 28 -1.64 -24.81 -16.76
C VAL A 28 -1.28 -23.74 -17.79
N CYS A 29 -0.86 -22.55 -17.35
CA CYS A 29 -0.34 -21.56 -18.29
C CYS A 29 1.09 -21.94 -18.68
N PRO A 30 1.41 -22.20 -19.95
CA PRO A 30 2.77 -22.60 -20.36
C PRO A 30 3.77 -21.45 -20.28
N GLN A 31 3.31 -20.19 -20.20
CA GLN A 31 4.19 -19.02 -20.14
C GLN A 31 4.68 -18.71 -18.72
N CYS A 32 3.83 -18.89 -17.70
CA CYS A 32 4.15 -18.52 -16.31
C CYS A 32 3.99 -19.66 -15.30
N GLY A 33 3.61 -20.86 -15.76
CA GLY A 33 3.47 -22.04 -14.91
C GLY A 33 2.32 -21.99 -13.91
N SER A 34 1.42 -21.00 -13.99
CA SER A 34 0.26 -20.91 -13.09
C SER A 34 -0.59 -22.18 -13.20
N ARG A 35 -0.87 -22.82 -12.06
CA ARG A 35 -1.62 -24.07 -11.94
C ARG A 35 -3.10 -23.90 -12.31
N PRO A 36 -3.81 -24.99 -12.65
CA PRO A 36 -5.26 -24.95 -12.79
C PRO A 36 -5.93 -24.40 -11.53
N GLY A 37 -7.00 -23.64 -11.68
CA GLY A 37 -7.72 -22.97 -10.59
C GLY A 37 -7.07 -21.70 -10.05
N SER A 38 -5.90 -21.29 -10.57
CA SER A 38 -5.21 -20.04 -10.19
C SER A 38 -5.20 -19.01 -11.33
N TYR A 39 -5.13 -17.73 -10.99
CA TYR A 39 -4.98 -16.66 -12.00
C TYR A 39 -3.62 -16.73 -12.68
N CYS A 40 -3.59 -16.37 -13.98
CA CYS A 40 -2.35 -16.30 -14.72
C CYS A 40 -1.54 -15.09 -14.26
N LYS A 41 -0.31 -15.32 -13.83
CA LYS A 41 0.66 -14.25 -13.54
C LYS A 41 1.28 -13.79 -14.86
N SER A 42 1.00 -12.57 -15.30
CA SER A 42 1.72 -12.00 -16.45
C SER A 42 3.19 -11.77 -16.09
N LYS A 43 4.07 -11.61 -17.09
CA LYS A 43 5.47 -11.21 -16.86
C LYS A 43 5.60 -9.86 -16.12
N SER A 44 4.56 -9.03 -16.13
CA SER A 44 4.50 -7.73 -15.46
C SER A 44 3.84 -7.79 -14.07
N GLY A 45 3.53 -8.98 -13.54
CA GLY A 45 2.93 -9.15 -12.21
C GLY A 45 1.42 -8.95 -12.12
N TYR A 46 0.74 -8.65 -13.23
CA TYR A 46 -0.73 -8.57 -13.23
C TYR A 46 -1.36 -9.96 -13.25
N ASN A 47 -2.41 -10.13 -12.46
CA ASN A 47 -3.23 -11.33 -12.49
C ASN A 47 -4.32 -11.15 -13.55
N VAL A 48 -4.20 -11.87 -14.67
CA VAL A 48 -5.25 -11.89 -15.68
C VAL A 48 -6.08 -13.15 -15.55
N PRO A 49 -7.42 -13.04 -15.45
CA PRO A 49 -8.27 -14.19 -15.27
C PRO A 49 -8.22 -15.12 -16.49
N PHE A 50 -8.08 -14.55 -17.69
CA PHE A 50 -8.14 -15.32 -18.94
C PHE A 50 -7.04 -14.90 -19.92
N HIS A 51 -5.81 -15.31 -19.62
CA HIS A 51 -4.70 -15.15 -20.54
C HIS A 51 -4.99 -15.85 -21.87
N LYS A 52 -4.65 -15.22 -23.00
CA LYS A 52 -4.96 -15.72 -24.35
C LYS A 52 -4.53 -17.17 -24.54
N VAL A 53 -3.31 -17.51 -24.12
CA VAL A 53 -2.75 -18.85 -24.24
C VAL A 53 -3.62 -19.93 -23.57
N ARG A 54 -4.26 -19.63 -22.43
CA ARG A 54 -5.16 -20.56 -21.75
C ARG A 54 -6.50 -20.69 -22.47
N LYS A 55 -7.01 -19.59 -23.03
CA LYS A 55 -8.21 -19.60 -23.88
C LYS A 55 -7.98 -20.45 -25.13
N ASP A 56 -6.84 -20.28 -25.78
CA ASP A 56 -6.46 -21.03 -26.98
C ASP A 56 -6.34 -22.54 -26.67
N ALA A 57 -5.75 -22.90 -25.53
CA ALA A 57 -5.56 -24.29 -25.13
C ALA A 57 -6.86 -25.07 -24.88
N VAL A 58 -7.96 -24.39 -24.55
CA VAL A 58 -9.29 -25.01 -24.37
C VAL A 58 -10.23 -24.69 -25.54
N ALA A 59 -9.75 -23.99 -26.57
CA ALA A 59 -10.59 -23.54 -27.68
C ALA A 59 -11.21 -24.71 -28.44
N SER A 60 -10.47 -25.83 -28.57
CA SER A 60 -10.92 -27.04 -29.25
C SER A 60 -11.78 -27.97 -28.39
N TRP A 61 -11.93 -27.69 -27.08
CA TRP A 61 -12.73 -28.54 -26.20
C TRP A 61 -14.22 -28.31 -26.44
N SER A 62 -14.97 -29.40 -26.50
CA SER A 62 -16.43 -29.41 -26.43
C SER A 62 -16.91 -28.82 -25.10
N TYR A 63 -18.19 -28.46 -25.06
CA TYR A 63 -18.81 -27.93 -23.85
C TYR A 63 -18.72 -28.92 -22.67
N ASP A 64 -18.97 -30.20 -22.92
CA ASP A 64 -18.95 -31.23 -21.89
C ASP A 64 -17.54 -31.46 -21.34
N GLU A 65 -16.50 -31.44 -22.18
CA GLU A 65 -15.11 -31.50 -21.76
C GLU A 65 -14.73 -30.32 -20.85
N ARG A 66 -15.19 -29.10 -21.16
CA ARG A 66 -14.96 -27.91 -20.32
C ARG A 66 -15.64 -28.05 -18.97
N ILE A 67 -16.88 -28.53 -18.93
CA ILE A 67 -17.61 -28.76 -17.68
C ILE A 67 -16.91 -29.83 -16.83
N ALA A 68 -16.51 -30.94 -17.43
CA ALA A 68 -15.79 -32.02 -16.76
C ALA A 68 -14.47 -31.52 -16.15
N ALA A 69 -13.68 -30.74 -16.91
CA ALA A 69 -12.42 -30.18 -16.44
C ALA A 69 -12.60 -29.19 -15.27
N VAL A 70 -13.63 -28.33 -15.30
CA VAL A 70 -13.93 -27.43 -14.18
C VAL A 70 -14.40 -28.22 -12.94
N ALA A 71 -15.20 -29.26 -13.13
CA ALA A 71 -15.62 -30.15 -12.05
C ALA A 71 -14.41 -30.84 -11.39
N GLN A 72 -13.45 -31.32 -12.20
CA GLN A 72 -12.21 -31.91 -11.71
C GLN A 72 -11.40 -30.89 -10.88
N VAL A 73 -11.15 -29.69 -11.39
CA VAL A 73 -10.41 -28.65 -10.64
C VAL A 73 -11.10 -28.32 -9.31
N ARG A 74 -12.43 -28.24 -9.30
CA ARG A 74 -13.19 -27.99 -8.07
C ARG A 74 -13.05 -29.14 -7.08
N ALA A 75 -13.09 -30.39 -7.55
CA ALA A 75 -12.88 -31.57 -6.72
C ALA A 75 -11.46 -31.60 -6.12
N GLU A 76 -10.43 -31.32 -6.93
CA GLU A 76 -9.04 -31.21 -6.46
C GLU A 76 -8.84 -30.09 -5.43
N GLN A 77 -9.46 -28.93 -5.66
CA GLN A 77 -9.45 -27.82 -4.70
C GLN A 77 -10.19 -28.17 -3.41
N ALA A 78 -11.32 -28.88 -3.51
CA ALA A 78 -12.07 -29.33 -2.35
C ALA A 78 -11.25 -30.34 -1.52
N GLU A 79 -10.62 -31.30 -2.18
CA GLU A 79 -9.67 -32.24 -1.57
C GLU A 79 -8.51 -31.53 -0.89
N THR A 80 -7.88 -30.57 -1.59
CA THR A 80 -6.77 -29.78 -1.04
C THR A 80 -7.19 -28.99 0.19
N ARG A 81 -8.37 -28.34 0.15
CA ARG A 81 -8.94 -27.65 1.32
C ARG A 81 -9.22 -28.63 2.46
N ARG A 82 -9.79 -29.80 2.17
CA ARG A 82 -10.06 -30.83 3.17
C ARG A 82 -8.76 -31.27 3.86
N ARG A 83 -7.72 -31.59 3.09
CA ARG A 83 -6.38 -31.94 3.63
C ARG A 83 -5.76 -30.82 4.43
N ALA A 84 -5.88 -29.57 3.98
CA ALA A 84 -5.38 -28.42 4.73
C ALA A 84 -6.12 -28.27 6.07
N VAL A 85 -7.44 -28.43 6.09
CA VAL A 85 -8.24 -28.42 7.32
C VAL A 85 -7.86 -29.58 8.24
N GLU A 86 -7.73 -30.80 7.70
CA GLU A 86 -7.28 -31.97 8.45
C GLU A 86 -5.88 -31.73 9.07
N GLN A 87 -4.94 -31.19 8.28
CA GLN A 87 -3.60 -30.87 8.74
C GLN A 87 -3.59 -29.75 9.80
N MET A 88 -4.42 -28.72 9.63
CA MET A 88 -4.56 -27.64 10.63
C MET A 88 -5.23 -28.11 11.92
N ALA A 89 -6.07 -29.15 11.84
CA ALA A 89 -6.70 -29.78 12.99
C ALA A 89 -5.73 -30.70 13.76
N GLN A 90 -4.62 -31.12 13.15
CA GLN A 90 -3.61 -31.89 13.86
C GLN A 90 -2.98 -31.05 14.98
N PRO A 91 -2.83 -31.61 16.19
CA PRO A 91 -2.17 -30.91 17.27
C PRO A 91 -0.71 -30.63 16.87
N LEU A 92 -0.24 -29.42 17.17
CA LEU A 92 1.17 -29.07 16.96
C LEU A 92 2.05 -29.99 17.80
N THR A 93 3.13 -30.48 17.21
CA THR A 93 4.20 -31.18 17.94
C THR A 93 4.84 -30.25 18.97
N VAL A 94 5.46 -30.80 20.02
CA VAL A 94 6.16 -30.01 21.03
C VAL A 94 7.23 -29.10 20.41
N ALA A 95 7.95 -29.57 19.38
CA ALA A 95 8.92 -28.76 18.65
C ALA A 95 8.27 -27.57 17.93
N GLN A 96 7.16 -27.80 17.21
CA GLN A 96 6.41 -26.73 16.54
C GLN A 96 5.81 -25.71 17.53
N GLN A 97 5.32 -26.18 18.68
CA GLN A 97 4.82 -25.31 19.75
C GLN A 97 5.93 -24.39 20.27
N ARG A 98 7.12 -24.93 20.53
CA ARG A 98 8.30 -24.15 20.94
C ARG A 98 8.68 -23.12 19.88
N THR A 99 8.81 -23.54 18.62
CA THR A 99 9.11 -22.61 17.52
C THR A 99 8.08 -21.48 17.43
N ARG A 100 6.78 -21.80 17.52
CA ARG A 100 5.72 -20.80 17.49
C ARG A 100 5.80 -19.84 18.67
N ALA A 101 6.10 -20.34 19.88
CA ALA A 101 6.29 -19.49 21.06
C ALA A 101 7.49 -18.55 20.89
N THR A 102 8.62 -19.06 20.39
CA THR A 102 9.81 -18.25 20.10
C THR A 102 9.53 -17.17 19.06
N VAL A 103 8.93 -17.54 17.91
CA VAL A 103 8.58 -16.57 16.86
C VAL A 103 7.60 -15.52 17.39
N SER A 104 6.59 -15.93 18.16
CA SER A 104 5.64 -14.99 18.77
C SER A 104 6.33 -14.01 19.73
N ALA A 105 7.27 -14.50 20.55
CA ALA A 105 8.05 -13.64 21.45
C ALA A 105 8.92 -12.65 20.68
N LEU A 106 9.62 -13.11 19.64
CA LEU A 106 10.46 -12.25 18.79
C LEU A 106 9.63 -11.18 18.07
N VAL A 107 8.46 -11.54 17.54
CA VAL A 107 7.57 -10.58 16.88
C VAL A 107 7.06 -9.53 17.88
N LYS A 108 6.66 -9.94 19.08
CA LYS A 108 6.24 -9.00 20.14
C LYS A 108 7.38 -8.04 20.52
N GLN A 109 8.59 -8.56 20.67
CA GLN A 109 9.77 -7.74 20.95
C GLN A 109 10.01 -6.73 19.83
N ALA A 110 9.97 -7.16 18.57
CA ALA A 110 10.18 -6.26 17.42
C ALA A 110 9.13 -5.15 17.36
N TYR A 111 7.86 -5.43 17.68
CA TYR A 111 6.83 -4.39 17.78
C TYR A 111 7.10 -3.42 18.93
N ALA A 112 7.45 -3.92 20.11
CA ALA A 112 7.77 -3.05 21.26
C ALA A 112 8.98 -2.13 20.97
N GLU A 113 10.01 -2.65 20.30
CA GLU A 113 11.17 -1.86 19.85
C GLU A 113 10.77 -0.82 18.80
N ALA A 114 9.88 -1.17 17.86
CA ALA A 114 9.37 -0.24 16.86
C ALA A 114 8.54 0.89 17.48
N ASP A 115 7.66 0.56 18.43
CA ASP A 115 6.84 1.54 19.15
C ASP A 115 7.72 2.49 19.98
N ALA A 116 8.68 1.94 20.74
CA ALA A 116 9.62 2.76 21.52
C ALA A 116 10.44 3.71 20.64
N ARG A 117 10.81 3.28 19.42
CA ARG A 117 11.50 4.14 18.45
C ARG A 117 10.60 5.26 17.94
N LEU A 118 9.35 4.96 17.59
CA LEU A 118 8.39 5.98 17.14
C LEU A 118 8.12 7.02 18.23
N ASP A 119 8.00 6.59 19.49
CA ASP A 119 7.87 7.50 20.63
C ASP A 119 9.09 8.40 20.78
N ALA A 120 10.31 7.84 20.65
CA ALA A 120 11.55 8.62 20.71
C ALA A 120 11.68 9.61 19.55
N GLU A 121 11.33 9.21 18.32
CA GLU A 121 11.29 10.07 17.14
C GLU A 121 10.27 11.21 17.31
N GLY A 122 9.08 10.91 17.84
CA GLY A 122 8.05 11.89 18.14
C GLY A 122 8.47 12.91 19.21
N ALA A 123 9.11 12.44 20.29
CA ALA A 123 9.66 13.32 21.32
C ALA A 123 10.76 14.24 20.77
N ALA A 124 11.66 13.71 19.94
CA ALA A 124 12.70 14.50 19.28
C ALA A 124 12.12 15.55 18.32
N ALA A 125 11.08 15.18 17.56
CA ALA A 125 10.36 16.11 16.69
C ALA A 125 9.68 17.23 17.49
N GLN A 126 9.07 16.90 18.64
CA GLN A 126 8.45 17.90 19.50
C GLN A 126 9.49 18.89 20.04
N ALA A 127 10.62 18.38 20.57
CA ALA A 127 11.71 19.23 21.05
C ALA A 127 12.25 20.15 19.95
N ALA A 128 12.35 19.67 18.70
CA ALA A 128 12.77 20.48 17.57
C ALA A 128 11.75 21.59 17.22
N ALA A 129 10.45 21.29 17.29
CA ALA A 129 9.39 22.28 17.09
C ALA A 129 9.42 23.36 18.17
N ASP A 130 9.60 22.96 19.44
CA ASP A 130 9.67 23.88 20.58
C ASP A 130 10.88 24.82 20.45
N ALA A 131 12.07 24.27 20.19
CA ALA A 131 13.29 25.06 19.99
C ALA A 131 13.20 26.01 18.78
N PHE A 132 12.53 25.59 17.71
CA PHE A 132 12.26 26.47 16.57
C PHE A 132 11.29 27.60 16.93
N ASN A 133 10.24 27.32 17.70
CA ASN A 133 9.29 28.33 18.15
C ASN A 133 9.93 29.40 19.05
N GLU A 134 10.90 29.02 19.89
CA GLU A 134 11.67 29.95 20.73
C GLU A 134 12.52 30.94 19.90
N THR A 135 13.10 30.46 18.80
CA THR A 135 14.03 31.24 17.97
C THR A 135 13.36 31.96 16.80
N ALA A 136 12.23 31.44 16.32
CA ALA A 136 11.48 31.94 15.17
C ALA A 136 9.98 31.97 15.48
N PRO A 137 9.50 32.96 16.26
CA PRO A 137 8.08 33.08 16.57
C PRO A 137 7.24 33.38 15.32
N VAL A 138 5.92 33.23 15.44
CA VAL A 138 4.95 33.59 14.39
C VAL A 138 5.22 34.99 13.84
N GLY A 139 5.16 35.13 12.51
CA GLY A 139 5.47 36.37 11.79
C GLY A 139 6.92 36.46 11.31
N THR A 140 7.83 35.63 11.83
CA THR A 140 9.23 35.56 11.36
C THR A 140 9.27 35.21 9.88
N LEU A 141 10.12 35.91 9.11
CA LEU A 141 10.30 35.63 7.69
C LEU A 141 11.27 34.46 7.50
N VAL A 142 10.91 33.54 6.62
CA VAL A 142 11.66 32.32 6.34
C VAL A 142 11.68 32.04 4.85
N ARG A 143 12.78 31.42 4.38
CA ARG A 143 12.82 30.75 3.08
C ARG A 143 12.59 29.26 3.25
N TYR A 144 11.95 28.63 2.26
CA TYR A 144 11.50 27.25 2.38
C TYR A 144 11.60 26.45 1.08
N TRP A 145 11.61 25.12 1.22
CA TRP A 145 11.64 24.16 0.11
C TRP A 145 10.48 23.15 0.23
N ARG A 146 9.69 22.98 -0.84
CA ARG A 146 8.52 22.06 -0.90
C ARG A 146 8.86 20.63 -1.33
N GLY A 147 10.14 20.26 -1.28
CA GLY A 147 10.68 18.98 -1.74
C GLY A 147 12.09 18.82 -1.20
N VAL A 148 12.99 18.17 -1.94
CA VAL A 148 14.40 18.06 -1.51
C VAL A 148 14.99 19.46 -1.31
N ARG A 149 15.66 19.70 -0.17
CA ARG A 149 16.44 20.92 0.09
C ARG A 149 17.71 20.97 -0.76
N SER A 150 17.55 21.03 -2.08
CA SER A 150 18.62 21.17 -3.05
C SER A 150 18.22 22.18 -4.10
N GLY A 151 19.09 23.14 -4.40
CA GLY A 151 18.83 24.22 -5.36
C GLY A 151 18.05 25.39 -4.77
N PRO A 152 17.48 26.26 -5.63
CA PRO A 152 16.77 27.47 -5.20
C PRO A 152 15.61 27.17 -4.25
N ALA A 153 15.36 28.09 -3.32
CA ALA A 153 14.19 28.00 -2.44
C ALA A 153 12.90 27.98 -3.27
N SER A 154 11.91 27.23 -2.80
CA SER A 154 10.57 27.21 -3.41
C SER A 154 9.84 28.53 -3.23
N GLY A 155 10.24 29.32 -2.25
CA GLY A 155 9.74 30.65 -2.00
C GLY A 155 10.13 31.16 -0.62
N VAL A 156 9.62 32.35 -0.32
CA VAL A 156 9.77 33.02 0.97
C VAL A 156 8.40 33.40 1.50
N GLY A 157 8.24 33.28 2.81
CA GLY A 157 6.99 33.55 3.49
C GLY A 157 7.20 33.78 4.97
N ARG A 158 6.12 34.13 5.67
CA ARG A 158 6.13 34.30 7.13
C ARG A 158 5.58 33.09 7.82
N ILE A 159 6.11 32.75 8.98
CA ILE A 159 5.50 31.77 9.88
C ILE A 159 4.08 32.25 10.22
N SER A 160 3.07 31.43 9.95
CA SER A 160 1.66 31.75 10.16
C SER A 160 1.09 31.16 11.45
N HIS A 161 1.65 30.04 11.91
CA HIS A 161 1.27 29.34 13.14
C HIS A 161 2.53 28.78 13.82
N PRO A 162 2.50 28.54 15.15
CA PRO A 162 3.61 27.86 15.83
C PRO A 162 3.95 26.55 15.12
N ALA A 163 5.25 26.26 15.00
CA ALA A 163 5.73 24.97 14.56
C ALA A 163 5.15 23.86 15.44
N SER A 164 4.84 22.73 14.82
CA SER A 164 4.19 21.60 15.50
C SER A 164 4.67 20.27 14.91
N VAL A 165 4.32 19.16 15.58
CA VAL A 165 4.60 17.81 15.07
C VAL A 165 3.42 17.34 14.22
N LEU A 166 3.71 17.00 12.96
CA LEU A 166 2.76 16.39 12.03
C LEU A 166 2.94 14.87 12.00
N GLY A 167 1.84 14.13 12.13
CA GLY A 167 1.84 12.67 12.07
C GLY A 167 2.59 11.97 13.21
N GLY A 168 2.92 12.70 14.29
CA GLY A 168 3.61 12.17 15.47
C GLY A 168 5.12 11.97 15.33
N HIS A 169 5.75 12.36 14.21
CA HIS A 169 7.18 12.11 13.99
C HIS A 169 7.91 13.20 13.16
N SER A 170 7.18 14.16 12.57
CA SER A 170 7.78 15.19 11.71
C SER A 170 7.53 16.59 12.26
N ALA A 171 8.59 17.28 12.68
CA ALA A 171 8.48 18.69 13.06
C ALA A 171 8.31 19.57 11.81
N VAL A 172 7.30 20.45 11.80
CA VAL A 172 6.96 21.28 10.65
C VAL A 172 6.69 22.74 11.03
N ALA A 173 6.94 23.65 10.09
CA ALA A 173 6.49 25.04 10.14
C ALA A 173 5.31 25.27 9.19
N TRP A 174 4.44 26.20 9.58
CA TRP A 174 3.30 26.64 8.80
C TRP A 174 3.62 28.01 8.21
N ILE A 175 3.66 28.12 6.88
CA ILE A 175 4.18 29.31 6.19
C ILE A 175 3.07 29.94 5.34
N SER A 176 2.82 31.24 5.53
CA SER A 176 1.86 32.01 4.73
C SER A 176 2.21 31.95 3.25
N GLY A 177 1.22 31.66 2.41
CA GLY A 177 1.39 31.51 0.96
C GLY A 177 1.91 30.14 0.52
N CYS A 178 2.24 29.24 1.46
CA CYS A 178 2.53 27.84 1.17
C CYS A 178 1.29 26.98 1.44
N SER A 179 0.87 26.16 0.48
CA SER A 179 -0.19 25.16 0.70
C SER A 179 0.39 23.97 1.47
N GLY A 180 0.04 23.86 2.75
CA GLY A 180 0.46 22.78 3.64
C GLY A 180 1.62 23.17 4.57
N ALA A 181 2.16 22.16 5.25
CA ALA A 181 3.25 22.32 6.21
C ALA A 181 4.60 22.00 5.55
N VAL A 182 5.67 22.66 6.02
CA VAL A 182 7.05 22.42 5.54
C VAL A 182 7.88 21.87 6.69
N GLY A 183 8.59 20.75 6.49
CA GLY A 183 9.46 20.18 7.52
C GLY A 183 10.55 21.17 7.96
N LEU A 184 10.87 21.24 9.25
CA LEU A 184 11.84 22.21 9.78
C LEU A 184 13.24 22.07 9.16
N THR A 185 13.60 20.87 8.70
CA THR A 185 14.83 20.63 7.93
C THR A 185 14.87 21.37 6.60
N HIS A 186 13.74 21.87 6.11
CA HIS A 186 13.50 22.55 4.84
C HIS A 186 13.04 24.00 5.04
N VAL A 187 13.37 24.58 6.20
CA VAL A 187 13.08 25.98 6.53
C VAL A 187 14.36 26.63 7.00
N GLU A 188 14.54 27.89 6.62
CA GLU A 188 15.64 28.71 7.06
C GLU A 188 15.14 30.10 7.41
N VAL A 189 15.50 30.54 8.61
CA VAL A 189 15.14 31.86 9.12
C VAL A 189 15.97 32.90 8.40
N LEU A 190 15.29 33.92 7.85
CA LEU A 190 15.96 35.04 7.22
C LEU A 190 16.17 36.13 8.27
N ASP A 191 17.44 36.52 8.46
CA ASP A 191 17.78 37.65 9.30
C ASP A 191 17.60 38.98 8.55
N ARG A 192 17.95 40.09 9.21
CA ARG A 192 17.81 41.43 8.63
C ARG A 192 18.68 41.65 7.39
N ALA A 193 19.80 40.93 7.25
CA ALA A 193 20.66 41.01 6.08
C ALA A 193 20.07 40.21 4.90
N GLY A 194 19.54 39.02 5.17
CA GLY A 194 18.82 38.20 4.19
C GLY A 194 17.59 38.91 3.60
N LEU A 195 16.91 39.75 4.40
CA LEU A 195 15.83 40.61 3.91
C LEU A 195 16.27 41.58 2.80
N VAL A 196 17.50 42.11 2.88
CA VAL A 196 18.02 43.13 1.95
C VAL A 196 18.42 42.49 0.63
N GLU A 197 19.07 41.32 0.65
CA GLU A 197 19.42 40.58 -0.57
C GLU A 197 18.18 40.20 -1.37
N GLU A 198 17.11 39.81 -0.67
CA GLU A 198 15.89 39.39 -1.33
C GLU A 198 15.04 40.56 -1.83
N THR A 199 15.01 41.68 -1.10
CA THR A 199 14.41 42.92 -1.63
C THR A 199 15.18 43.45 -2.82
N ALA A 200 16.51 43.36 -2.82
CA ALA A 200 17.33 43.72 -3.97
C ALA A 200 17.05 42.81 -5.18
N ALA A 201 16.93 41.50 -4.97
CA ALA A 201 16.56 40.56 -6.04
C ALA A 201 15.16 40.83 -6.61
N ALA A 202 14.18 41.12 -5.76
CA ALA A 202 12.82 41.48 -6.19
C ALA A 202 12.79 42.82 -6.95
N LEU A 203 13.60 43.81 -6.56
CA LEU A 203 13.69 45.10 -7.24
C LEU A 203 14.33 44.96 -8.63
N VAL A 204 15.34 44.09 -8.78
CA VAL A 204 16.03 43.85 -10.05
C VAL A 204 15.13 43.14 -11.07
N VAL A 205 14.19 42.30 -10.64
CA VAL A 205 13.22 41.65 -11.54
C VAL A 205 12.10 42.61 -11.98
N ALA A 206 11.91 43.73 -11.27
CA ALA A 206 10.86 44.72 -11.55
C ALA A 206 11.31 45.88 -12.45
N LEU A 207 12.60 45.97 -12.81
CA LEU A 207 13.19 46.95 -13.72
C LEU A 207 13.44 46.34 -15.11
#